data_AF-A0A2H9TD00-F1
#
_entry.id   AF-A0A2H9TD00-F1
#
_cell.length_a   1.000
_cell.length_b   1.000
_cell.length_c   1.000
_cell.angle_alpha   90.00
_cell.angle_beta   90.00
_cell.angle_gamma   90.00
#
_symmetry.space_group_name_H-M   'P 1'
#
loop_
_entity.id
_entity.type
_entity.pdbx_description
1 polymer ?
#
loop_
_entity_poly.entity_id
_entity_poly.type
_entity_poly.pdbx_seq_one_letter_code
_entity_poly.pdbx_strand_id
1 'polypeptide(L)'
;MAQKKSRPDKVSTAVTLLWIVIAVGVISSIFNFSSLLEIYNASGLGLGGLIFTLYFSLLFLVFLIWKIGQGKNWARITYLVLFILGVPFTIYGYLTPTIEVSAFLIILRIAVMIVQIVALVFLFQKPSSDWFKSMKK
;
A
#
# COMPACT_ATOMS: atom_id res chain seq x y z
N MET A 1 -9.44 -26.10 24.37
CA MET A 1 -8.54 -24.93 24.29
C MET A 1 -8.23 -24.67 22.84
N ALA A 2 -8.64 -23.55 22.25
CA ALA A 2 -8.41 -23.28 20.83
C ALA A 2 -6.92 -23.04 20.58
N GLN A 3 -6.26 -23.97 19.88
CA GLN A 3 -4.86 -23.85 19.48
C GLN A 3 -4.71 -22.56 18.65
N LYS A 4 -3.98 -21.57 19.17
CA LYS A 4 -3.69 -20.32 18.46
C LYS A 4 -2.76 -20.67 17.30
N LYS A 5 -3.34 -21.03 16.15
CA LYS A 5 -2.61 -21.42 14.93
C LYS A 5 -1.57 -20.34 14.63
N SER A 6 -0.30 -20.69 14.75
CA SER A 6 0.80 -19.76 14.52
C SER A 6 0.68 -19.17 13.11
N ARG A 7 0.98 -17.88 13.02
CA ARG A 7 0.93 -17.15 11.76
C ARG A 7 1.97 -17.73 10.80
N PRO A 8 1.62 -18.06 9.54
CA PRO A 8 2.59 -18.55 8.57
C PRO A 8 3.69 -17.53 8.28
N ASP A 9 4.92 -17.99 8.09
CA ASP A 9 6.08 -17.12 7.83
C ASP A 9 5.85 -16.23 6.61
N LYS A 10 5.25 -16.77 5.54
CA LYS A 10 4.90 -16.00 4.33
C LYS A 10 3.98 -14.83 4.64
N VAL A 11 3.02 -14.99 5.54
CA VAL A 11 2.14 -13.88 5.97
C VAL A 11 2.96 -12.87 6.78
N SER A 12 3.86 -13.32 7.65
CA SER A 12 4.76 -12.45 8.43
C SER A 12 5.62 -11.59 7.49
N THR A 13 6.34 -12.23 6.58
CA THR A 13 7.16 -11.57 5.56
C THR A 13 6.33 -10.59 4.74
N ALA A 14 5.13 -10.99 4.27
CA ALA A 14 4.27 -10.11 3.49
C ALA A 14 3.94 -8.81 4.23
N VAL A 15 3.55 -8.88 5.50
CA VAL A 15 3.24 -7.66 6.27
C VAL A 15 4.48 -6.82 6.52
N THR A 16 5.64 -7.42 6.76
CA THR A 16 6.90 -6.66 6.85
C THR A 16 7.19 -5.92 5.54
N LEU A 17 7.02 -6.58 4.40
CA LEU A 17 7.16 -5.93 3.09
C LEU A 17 6.16 -4.78 2.91
N LEU A 18 4.91 -4.96 3.33
CA LEU A 18 3.91 -3.89 3.29
C LEU A 18 4.28 -2.70 4.18
N TRP A 19 4.85 -2.94 5.37
CA TRP A 19 5.35 -1.86 6.23
C TRP A 19 6.53 -1.11 5.60
N ILE A 20 7.43 -1.82 4.91
CA ILE A 20 8.52 -1.20 4.15
C ILE A 20 7.97 -0.30 3.04
N VAL A 21 6.96 -0.78 2.31
CA VAL A 21 6.27 0.01 1.26
C VAL A 21 5.68 1.30 1.84
N ILE A 22 5.04 1.23 3.02
CA ILE A 22 4.52 2.43 3.70
C ILE A 22 5.64 3.39 4.07
N ALA A 23 6.75 2.90 4.64
CA ALA A 23 7.88 3.75 5.01
C ALA A 23 8.46 4.47 3.79
N VAL A 24 8.67 3.75 2.68
CA VAL A 24 9.15 4.34 1.42
C VAL A 24 8.15 5.35 0.87
N GLY A 25 6.85 5.07 0.95
CA GLY A 25 5.78 5.99 0.55
C GLY A 25 5.83 7.31 1.33
N VAL A 26 5.93 7.24 2.66
CA VAL A 26 6.05 8.42 3.53
C VAL A 26 7.28 9.25 3.18
N ILE A 27 8.44 8.61 3.04
CA ILE A 27 9.68 9.27 2.63
C ILE A 27 9.50 9.95 1.27
N SER A 28 8.90 9.26 0.31
CA SER A 28 8.62 9.80 -1.03
C SER A 28 7.69 11.01 -0.97
N SER A 29 6.65 10.98 -0.13
CA SER A 29 5.73 12.11 0.05
C SER A 29 6.42 13.35 0.62
N ILE A 30 7.43 13.19 1.49
CA ILE A 30 8.22 14.30 2.02
C ILE A 30 9.04 14.95 0.90
N PHE A 31 9.75 14.15 0.10
CA PHE A 31 10.55 14.67 -1.02
C PHE A 31 9.72 15.34 -2.12
N ASN A 32 8.49 14.86 -2.34
CA ASN A 32 7.60 15.38 -3.39
C ASN A 32 6.55 16.36 -2.83
N PHE A 33 6.69 16.83 -1.58
CA PHE A 33 5.66 17.61 -0.91
C PHE A 33 5.28 18.88 -1.69
N SER A 34 6.26 19.62 -2.18
CA SER A 34 6.03 20.86 -2.96
C SER A 34 5.25 20.58 -4.24
N SER A 35 5.66 19.56 -5.02
CA SER A 35 4.96 19.17 -6.25
C SER A 35 3.54 18.67 -5.97
N LEU A 36 3.33 17.95 -4.87
CA LEU A 36 2.00 17.53 -4.44
C LEU A 36 1.15 18.75 -4.06
N LEU A 37 1.69 19.73 -3.36
CA LEU A 37 0.97 20.95 -3.00
C LEU A 37 0.53 21.75 -4.22
N GLU A 38 1.37 21.84 -5.25
CA GLU A 38 1.01 22.50 -6.52
C GLU A 38 -0.18 21.81 -7.21
N ILE A 39 -0.19 20.47 -7.27
CA ILE A 39 -1.32 19.69 -7.82
C ILE A 39 -2.61 19.95 -7.04
N TYR A 40 -2.53 20.00 -5.71
CA TYR A 40 -3.70 20.25 -4.86
C TYR A 40 -4.18 21.70 -4.93
N ASN A 41 -3.28 22.67 -5.09
CA ASN A 41 -3.65 24.06 -5.33
C ASN A 41 -4.37 24.20 -6.68
N ALA A 42 -3.87 23.56 -7.74
CA ALA A 42 -4.48 23.58 -9.06
C ALA A 42 -5.88 22.93 -9.10
N SER A 43 -6.15 21.97 -8.21
CA SER A 43 -7.48 21.35 -8.06
C SER A 43 -8.43 22.11 -7.13
N GLY A 44 -8.01 23.23 -6.55
CA GLY A 44 -8.81 24.04 -5.62
C GLY A 44 -8.95 23.46 -4.21
N LEU A 45 -8.32 22.31 -3.93
CA LEU A 45 -8.34 21.65 -2.61
C LEU A 45 -7.27 22.22 -1.65
N GLY A 46 -6.18 22.73 -2.22
CA GLY A 46 -5.07 23.36 -1.51
C GLY A 46 -4.41 22.47 -0.45
N LEU A 47 -3.72 23.10 0.49
CA LEU A 47 -2.98 22.43 1.56
C LEU A 47 -3.89 21.53 2.42
N GLY A 48 -5.14 21.96 2.67
CA GLY A 48 -6.10 21.21 3.46
C GLY A 48 -6.43 19.86 2.82
N GLY A 49 -6.71 19.84 1.51
CA GLY A 49 -6.94 18.60 0.78
C GLY A 49 -5.72 17.69 0.73
N LEU A 50 -4.51 18.27 0.57
CA LEU A 50 -3.27 17.50 0.56
C LEU A 50 -3.07 16.76 1.89
N ILE A 51 -3.16 17.51 3.00
CA ILE A 51 -2.99 16.94 4.35
C ILE A 51 -4.06 15.88 4.61
N PHE A 52 -5.32 16.16 4.27
CA PHE A 52 -6.40 15.20 4.44
C PHE A 52 -6.13 13.90 3.68
N THR A 53 -5.79 13.98 2.39
CA THR A 53 -5.55 12.78 1.58
C THR A 53 -4.33 12.00 2.08
N LEU A 54 -3.21 12.66 2.37
CA LEU A 54 -2.00 11.98 2.87
C LEU A 54 -2.27 11.31 4.21
N TYR A 55 -2.89 12.02 5.15
CA TYR A 55 -3.16 11.50 6.49
C TYR A 55 -4.17 10.37 6.47
N PHE A 56 -5.30 10.56 5.76
CA PHE A 56 -6.35 9.54 5.65
C PHE A 56 -5.83 8.28 4.96
N SER A 57 -5.14 8.40 3.82
CA SER A 57 -4.61 7.25 3.10
C SER A 57 -3.58 6.49 3.93
N LEU A 58 -2.68 7.17 4.62
CA LEU A 58 -1.69 6.55 5.50
C LEU A 58 -2.35 5.79 6.64
N LEU A 59 -3.25 6.42 7.39
CA LEU A 59 -3.96 5.77 8.50
C LEU A 59 -4.76 4.56 8.03
N PHE A 60 -5.46 4.70 6.91
CA PHE A 60 -6.27 3.63 6.35
C PHE A 60 -5.42 2.44 5.91
N LEU A 61 -4.28 2.67 5.26
CA LEU A 61 -3.36 1.60 4.87
C LEU A 61 -2.72 0.93 6.08
N VAL A 62 -2.27 1.71 7.08
CA VAL A 62 -1.76 1.20 8.35
C VAL A 62 -2.79 0.30 9.04
N PHE A 63 -4.05 0.75 9.10
CA PHE A 63 -5.15 -0.02 9.65
C PHE A 63 -5.37 -1.34 8.89
N LEU A 64 -5.36 -1.32 7.55
CA LEU A 64 -5.50 -2.53 6.74
C LEU A 64 -4.35 -3.51 6.97
N ILE A 65 -3.09 -3.05 6.97
CA ILE A 65 -1.91 -3.89 7.20
C ILE A 65 -1.97 -4.52 8.59
N TRP A 66 -2.36 -3.76 9.61
CA TRP A 66 -2.57 -4.29 10.95
C TRP A 66 -3.67 -5.38 10.97
N LYS A 67 -4.80 -5.16 10.29
CA LYS A 67 -5.88 -6.16 10.18
C LYS A 67 -5.47 -7.40 9.40
N ILE A 68 -4.64 -7.27 8.38
CA ILE A 68 -4.02 -8.40 7.66
C ILE A 68 -3.15 -9.20 8.64
N GLY A 69 -2.33 -8.53 9.45
CA GLY A 69 -1.52 -9.16 10.50
C GLY A 69 -2.35 -9.91 11.55
N GLN A 70 -3.60 -9.50 11.79
CA GLN A 70 -4.55 -10.18 12.68
C GLN A 70 -5.29 -11.37 12.03
N GLY A 71 -5.05 -11.65 10.75
CA GLY A 71 -5.72 -12.74 10.04
C GLY A 71 -7.13 -12.41 9.59
N LYS A 72 -7.48 -11.12 9.45
CA LYS A 72 -8.78 -10.72 8.92
C LYS A 72 -8.81 -10.84 7.41
N ASN A 73 -9.57 -11.83 6.92
CA ASN A 73 -9.69 -12.11 5.49
C ASN A 73 -10.23 -10.93 4.68
N TRP A 74 -11.18 -10.15 5.21
CA TRP A 74 -11.71 -8.99 4.49
C TRP A 74 -10.62 -7.96 4.20
N ALA A 75 -9.67 -7.74 5.11
CA ALA A 75 -8.62 -6.73 4.96
C ALA A 75 -7.68 -7.05 3.80
N ARG A 76 -7.37 -8.34 3.57
CA ARG A 76 -6.54 -8.76 2.43
C ARG A 76 -7.25 -8.51 1.10
N ILE A 77 -8.57 -8.71 1.04
CA ILE A 77 -9.38 -8.51 -0.17
C ILE A 77 -9.53 -7.01 -0.44
N THR A 78 -9.84 -6.22 0.60
CA THR A 78 -9.90 -4.76 0.49
C THR A 78 -8.57 -4.20 -0.01
N TYR A 79 -7.44 -4.65 0.56
CA TYR A 79 -6.12 -4.22 0.12
C TYR A 79 -5.83 -4.60 -1.34
N LEU A 80 -6.20 -5.81 -1.77
CA LEU A 80 -6.06 -6.24 -3.17
C LEU A 80 -6.90 -5.37 -4.12
N VAL A 81 -8.16 -5.09 -3.77
CA VAL A 81 -9.05 -4.25 -4.59
C VAL A 81 -8.48 -2.83 -4.71
N LEU A 82 -8.04 -2.23 -3.60
CA LEU A 82 -7.41 -0.91 -3.62
C LEU A 82 -6.13 -0.88 -4.46
N PHE A 83 -5.32 -1.95 -4.38
CA PHE A 83 -4.13 -2.08 -5.21
C PHE A 83 -4.50 -2.11 -6.70
N ILE A 84 -5.45 -2.96 -7.11
CA ILE A 84 -5.90 -3.06 -8.50
C ILE A 84 -6.48 -1.73 -8.99
N LEU A 85 -7.29 -1.05 -8.17
CA LEU A 85 -7.84 0.25 -8.51
C LEU A 85 -6.77 1.34 -8.60
N GLY A 86 -5.74 1.29 -7.77
CA GLY A 86 -4.64 2.27 -7.74
C GLY A 86 -3.64 2.16 -8.90
N VAL A 87 -3.48 0.97 -9.47
CA VAL A 87 -2.51 0.72 -10.57
C VAL A 87 -2.80 1.59 -11.80
N PRO A 88 -4.04 1.66 -12.35
CA PRO A 88 -4.35 2.53 -13.49
C PRO A 88 -4.02 4.00 -13.25
N PHE A 89 -4.33 4.55 -12.07
CA PHE A 89 -4.01 5.94 -11.73
C PHE A 89 -2.51 6.18 -11.66
N THR A 90 -1.77 5.21 -11.14
CA THR A 90 -0.31 5.25 -11.06
C THR A 90 0.31 5.24 -12.46
N ILE A 91 -0.17 4.36 -13.35
CA ILE A 91 0.28 4.27 -14.74
C ILE A 91 -0.06 5.56 -15.49
N TYR A 92 -1.28 6.07 -15.35
CA TYR A 92 -1.71 7.31 -15.99
C TYR A 92 -0.79 8.47 -15.60
N GLY A 93 -0.45 8.59 -14.31
CA GLY A 93 0.48 9.62 -13.82
C GLY A 93 1.90 9.51 -14.38
N TYR A 94 2.34 8.34 -14.86
CA TYR A 94 3.64 8.19 -15.56
C TYR A 94 3.57 8.55 -17.04
N LEU A 95 2.43 8.33 -17.68
CA LEU A 95 2.25 8.59 -19.11
C LEU A 95 1.95 10.07 -19.39
N THR A 96 1.50 10.83 -18.39
CA THR A 96 1.30 12.27 -18.51
C THR A 96 2.65 13.00 -18.39
N PRO A 97 3.10 13.74 -19.42
CA PRO A 97 4.41 14.41 -19.46
C PRO A 97 4.48 15.68 -18.60
N THR A 98 3.65 15.80 -17.57
CA THR A 98 3.47 17.03 -16.78
C THR A 98 4.51 17.21 -15.69
N ILE A 99 5.38 16.21 -15.43
CA ILE A 99 6.36 16.24 -14.35
C ILE A 99 7.68 15.67 -14.85
N GLU A 100 8.76 16.46 -14.80
CA GLU A 100 10.12 15.94 -14.94
C GLU A 100 10.45 15.07 -13.71
N VAL A 101 10.24 13.75 -13.84
CA VAL A 101 10.58 12.79 -12.78
C VAL A 101 11.97 12.24 -13.06
N SER A 102 12.87 12.31 -12.08
CA SER A 102 14.20 11.72 -12.21
C SER A 102 14.11 10.20 -12.45
N ALA A 103 15.01 9.65 -13.28
CA ALA A 103 15.07 8.22 -13.57
C ALA A 103 15.17 7.37 -12.28
N PHE A 104 15.86 7.89 -11.26
CA PHE A 104 15.94 7.26 -9.94
C PHE A 104 14.57 7.09 -9.28
N LEU A 105 13.72 8.12 -9.28
CA LEU A 105 12.38 8.04 -8.68
C LEU A 105 11.47 7.08 -9.44
N ILE A 106 11.60 6.99 -10.76
CA ILE A 106 10.87 6.01 -11.58
C ILE A 106 11.26 4.58 -11.17
N ILE A 107 12.57 4.30 -11.11
CA ILE A 107 13.09 2.99 -10.69
C ILE A 107 12.63 2.64 -9.27
N LEU A 108 12.71 3.60 -8.35
CA LEU A 108 12.26 3.40 -6.96
C LEU A 108 10.78 3.03 -6.90
N ARG A 109 9.92 3.73 -7.65
CA ARG A 109 8.48 3.45 -7.68
C ARG A 109 8.17 2.07 -8.29
N ILE A 110 8.89 1.68 -9.35
CA ILE A 110 8.76 0.33 -9.95
C ILE A 110 9.17 -0.73 -8.93
N ALA A 111 10.30 -0.54 -8.23
CA ALA A 111 10.76 -1.46 -7.20
C ALA A 111 9.72 -1.61 -6.06
N VAL A 112 9.15 -0.49 -5.60
CA VAL A 112 8.06 -0.50 -4.60
C VAL A 112 6.84 -1.29 -5.10
N MET A 113 6.43 -1.09 -6.36
CA MET A 113 5.33 -1.84 -6.96
C MET A 113 5.61 -3.34 -6.98
N ILE A 114 6.82 -3.76 -7.35
CA ILE A 114 7.23 -5.17 -7.34
C ILE A 114 7.15 -5.74 -5.93
N VAL A 115 7.68 -5.03 -4.92
CA VAL A 115 7.62 -5.46 -3.52
C VAL A 115 6.16 -5.64 -3.06
N GLN A 116 5.29 -4.72 -3.46
CA GLN A 116 3.86 -4.78 -3.14
C GLN A 116 3.18 -6.00 -3.78
N ILE A 117 3.52 -6.33 -5.04
CA ILE A 117 3.04 -7.53 -5.73
C ILE A 117 3.53 -8.80 -5.03
N VAL A 118 4.82 -8.87 -4.66
CA VAL A 118 5.38 -10.02 -3.92
C VAL A 118 4.66 -10.22 -2.59
N ALA A 119 4.40 -9.15 -1.85
CA ALA A 119 3.64 -9.20 -0.62
C ALA A 119 2.22 -9.74 -0.84
N LEU A 120 1.52 -9.27 -1.89
CA LEU A 120 0.22 -9.78 -2.29
C LEU A 120 0.28 -11.28 -2.60
N VAL A 121 1.22 -11.73 -3.43
CA VAL A 121 1.37 -13.16 -3.75
C VAL A 121 1.52 -13.98 -2.47
N PHE A 122 2.35 -13.56 -1.52
CA PHE A 122 2.52 -14.26 -0.24
C PHE A 122 1.24 -14.29 0.61
N LEU A 123 0.41 -13.24 0.57
CA LEU A 123 -0.87 -13.22 1.29
C LEU A 123 -1.92 -14.17 0.68
N PHE A 124 -1.84 -14.45 -0.62
CA PHE A 124 -2.82 -15.26 -1.35
C PHE A 124 -2.38 -16.71 -1.61
N GLN A 125 -1.13 -17.08 -1.30
CA GLN A 125 -0.65 -18.46 -1.33
C GLN A 125 -1.54 -19.40 -0.49
N LYS A 126 -1.63 -20.69 -0.90
CA LYS A 126 -2.48 -21.70 -0.24
C LYS A 126 -2.32 -21.74 1.30
N PRO A 127 -1.09 -21.84 1.86
CA PRO A 127 -0.91 -21.89 3.32
C PRO A 127 -1.44 -20.64 4.04
N SER A 128 -1.21 -19.46 3.45
CA SER A 128 -1.73 -18.19 3.94
C SER A 128 -3.25 -18.17 3.89
N SER A 129 -3.83 -18.59 2.75
CA SER A 129 -5.28 -18.65 2.56
C SER A 129 -5.99 -19.56 3.55
N ASP A 130 -5.41 -20.72 3.86
CA ASP A 130 -5.96 -21.66 4.84
C ASP A 130 -5.86 -21.13 6.27
N TRP A 131 -4.79 -20.38 6.57
CA TRP A 131 -4.69 -19.66 7.83
C TRP A 131 -5.78 -18.59 7.97
N PHE A 132 -5.95 -17.71 6.98
CA PHE A 132 -7.02 -16.69 6.98
C PHE A 132 -8.43 -17.29 7.12
N LYS A 133 -8.69 -18.43 6.46
CA LYS A 133 -9.95 -19.17 6.60
C LYS A 133 -10.14 -19.72 8.02
N SER A 134 -9.10 -20.30 8.61
CA SER A 134 -9.16 -20.82 9.99
C SER A 134 -9.32 -19.73 11.06
N MET A 135 -9.01 -18.48 10.73
CA MET A 135 -9.20 -17.31 11.60
C MET A 135 -10.61 -16.69 11.48
N LYS A 136 -11.44 -17.19 10.55
CA LYS A 136 -12.83 -16.76 10.36
C LYS A 136 -13.70 -17.42 11.46
N LYS A 137 -13.80 -16.75 12.61
CA LYS A 137 -14.92 -16.91 13.54
C LYS A 137 -16.04 -15.97 13.14
#